data_AF-A0A327TWU0-F1
#
_entry.id   AF-A0A327TWU0-F1
#
_cell.length_a   1.000
_cell.length_b   1.000
_cell.length_c   1.000
_cell.angle_alpha   90.00
_cell.angle_beta   90.00
_cell.angle_gamma   90.00
#
_symmetry.space_group_name_H-M   'P 1'
#
loop_
_entity.id
_entity.type
_entity.pdbx_description
1 polymer ?
#
loop_
_entity_poly.entity_id
_entity_poly.type
_entity_poly.pdbx_seq_one_letter_code
_entity_poly.pdbx_strand_id
1 'polypeptide(L)'
;MVPELPAGSWWEWDVVSSAPELFVLGADFDLSYHHGLELRFHRPVFVQCPEYFLDPVFRAATAAEAERVAGAVGAVGGWPEVVVAFDCNVGEAAPAAGLVAARRLEVVAGVVFRYWRAHLEPGQRRAPWVRPPGE
;
A
#
# COMPACT_ATOMS: atom_id res chain seq x y z
N MET A 1 -12.56 -5.66 4.39
CA MET A 1 -12.62 -6.47 3.14
C MET A 1 -11.26 -7.09 2.89
N VAL A 2 -11.18 -8.10 2.03
CA VAL A 2 -9.90 -8.65 1.52
C VAL A 2 -9.72 -8.14 0.09
N PRO A 3 -8.62 -7.46 -0.25
CA PRO A 3 -8.36 -7.07 -1.64
C PRO A 3 -8.15 -8.28 -2.54
N GLU A 4 -8.76 -8.26 -3.71
CA GLU A 4 -8.47 -9.23 -4.77
C GLU A 4 -7.27 -8.72 -5.57
N LEU A 5 -6.16 -9.47 -5.51
CA LEU A 5 -4.93 -9.12 -6.22
C LEU A 5 -4.85 -9.88 -7.55
N PRO A 6 -4.28 -9.28 -8.60
CA PRO A 6 -3.94 -10.01 -9.82
C PRO A 6 -2.93 -11.12 -9.52
N ALA A 7 -2.87 -12.15 -10.36
CA ALA A 7 -1.81 -13.15 -10.27
C ALA A 7 -0.42 -12.51 -10.43
N GLY A 8 0.53 -12.91 -9.59
CA GLY A 8 1.92 -12.44 -9.64
C GLY A 8 2.67 -12.74 -8.35
N SER A 9 3.97 -12.46 -8.36
CA SER A 9 4.88 -12.69 -7.23
C SER A 9 4.96 -11.44 -6.36
N TRP A 10 3.90 -11.14 -5.62
CA TRP A 10 3.80 -9.94 -4.77
C TRP A 10 4.28 -10.22 -3.35
N TRP A 11 5.58 -10.45 -3.16
CA TRP A 11 6.11 -10.84 -1.85
C TRP A 11 6.91 -9.73 -1.17
N GLU A 12 7.49 -8.77 -1.90
CA GLU A 12 8.05 -7.55 -1.31
C GLU A 12 7.07 -6.39 -1.41
N TRP A 13 6.92 -5.63 -0.32
CA TRP A 13 6.01 -4.50 -0.23
C TRP A 13 6.64 -3.32 0.50
N ASP A 14 6.32 -2.11 0.05
CA ASP A 14 6.70 -0.88 0.75
C ASP A 14 5.65 0.24 0.60
N VAL A 15 5.85 1.32 1.36
CA VAL A 15 5.07 2.55 1.23
C VAL A 15 5.65 3.41 0.10
N VAL A 16 4.91 3.51 -1.00
CA VAL A 16 5.25 4.38 -2.15
C VAL A 16 4.82 5.83 -1.90
N SER A 17 3.75 6.04 -1.14
CA SER A 17 3.31 7.39 -0.77
C SER A 17 2.50 7.37 0.52
N SER A 18 2.70 8.39 1.36
CA SER A 18 1.96 8.63 2.59
C SER A 18 1.22 9.98 2.59
N ALA A 19 0.84 10.47 1.40
CA ALA A 19 0.14 11.73 1.27
C ALA A 19 -1.26 11.69 1.90
N PRO A 20 -1.78 12.80 2.48
CA PRO A 20 -3.10 12.82 3.14
C PRO A 20 -4.27 12.40 2.25
N GLU A 21 -4.18 12.64 0.94
CA GLU A 21 -5.24 12.26 -0.02
C GLU A 21 -5.05 10.86 -0.60
N LEU A 22 -3.85 10.29 -0.47
CA LEU A 22 -3.48 9.04 -1.14
C LEU A 22 -2.34 8.35 -0.40
N PHE A 23 -2.66 7.22 0.22
CA PHE A 23 -1.68 6.28 0.73
C PHE A 23 -1.49 5.15 -0.30
N VAL A 24 -0.25 4.83 -0.66
CA VAL A 24 0.06 3.83 -1.69
C VAL A 24 1.03 2.81 -1.14
N LEU A 25 0.64 1.54 -1.25
CA LEU A 25 1.56 0.42 -1.09
C LEU A 25 1.99 -0.08 -2.46
N GLY A 26 3.28 -0.28 -2.69
CA GLY A 26 3.82 -0.87 -3.91
C GLY A 26 4.29 -2.30 -3.66
N ALA A 27 4.13 -3.19 -4.64
CA ALA A 27 4.55 -4.57 -4.52
C ALA A 27 5.19 -5.13 -5.79
N ASP A 28 6.18 -6.00 -5.58
CA ASP A 28 6.82 -6.82 -6.61
C ASP A 28 7.52 -8.02 -5.97
N PHE A 29 8.24 -8.79 -6.77
CA PHE A 29 9.16 -9.80 -6.27
C PHE A 29 10.52 -9.20 -5.85
N ASP A 30 10.86 -8.00 -6.32
CA ASP A 30 12.07 -7.25 -5.97
C ASP A 30 11.79 -5.77 -6.21
N LEU A 31 11.85 -4.98 -5.14
CA LEU A 31 11.58 -3.54 -5.19
C LEU A 31 12.81 -2.70 -5.57
N SER A 32 13.92 -3.30 -6.01
CA SER A 32 15.14 -2.56 -6.34
C SER A 32 14.98 -1.58 -7.50
N TYR A 33 14.29 -1.99 -8.57
CA TYR A 33 14.23 -1.20 -9.82
C TYR A 33 12.84 -0.77 -10.23
N HIS A 34 11.82 -1.55 -9.89
CA HIS A 34 10.44 -1.25 -10.20
C HIS A 34 9.49 -1.91 -9.21
N HIS A 35 8.20 -1.60 -9.33
CA HIS A 35 7.14 -2.43 -8.80
C HIS A 35 6.01 -2.57 -9.81
N GLY A 36 5.31 -3.70 -9.77
CA GLY A 36 4.28 -4.08 -10.74
C GLY A 36 2.83 -3.95 -10.22
N LEU A 37 2.66 -3.79 -8.92
CA LEU A 37 1.36 -3.69 -8.27
C LEU A 37 1.33 -2.51 -7.29
N GLU A 38 0.22 -1.78 -7.25
CA GLU A 38 -0.06 -0.78 -6.23
C GLU A 38 -1.44 -1.01 -5.59
N LEU A 39 -1.50 -0.91 -4.26
CA LEU A 39 -2.75 -0.71 -3.52
C LEU A 39 -2.87 0.78 -3.17
N ARG A 40 -3.86 1.44 -3.75
CA ARG A 40 -4.08 2.87 -3.61
C ARG A 40 -5.28 3.14 -2.72
N PHE A 41 -5.00 3.65 -1.54
CA PHE A 41 -5.99 4.02 -0.53
C PHE A 41 -6.28 5.51 -0.65
N HIS A 42 -7.43 5.86 -1.23
CA HIS A 42 -7.84 7.25 -1.40
C HIS A 42 -8.47 7.78 -0.11
N ARG A 43 -8.05 8.97 0.30
CA ARG A 43 -8.45 9.63 1.56
C ARG A 43 -8.35 8.66 2.74
N PRO A 44 -7.13 8.18 3.05
CA PRO A 44 -6.91 7.35 4.21
C PRO A 44 -7.34 8.12 5.47
N VAL A 45 -8.07 7.44 6.35
CA VAL A 45 -8.52 7.99 7.65
C VAL A 45 -7.85 7.29 8.83
N PHE A 46 -7.22 6.14 8.58
CA PHE A 46 -6.42 5.41 9.56
C PHE A 46 -5.33 4.62 8.82
N VAL A 47 -4.08 4.70 9.28
CA VAL A 47 -2.97 3.92 8.73
C VAL A 47 -2.10 3.41 9.89
N GLN A 48 -2.02 2.09 10.01
CA GLN A 48 -1.00 1.38 10.77
C GLN A 48 -0.32 0.42 9.80
N CYS A 49 0.87 0.76 9.32
CA CYS A 49 1.56 -0.03 8.31
C CYS A 49 3.08 0.06 8.50
N PRO A 50 3.84 -1.05 8.45
CA PRO A 50 5.29 -0.99 8.30
C PRO A 50 5.68 -0.26 7.01
N GLU A 51 6.84 0.41 7.00
CA GLU A 51 7.34 1.08 5.78
C GLU A 51 7.78 0.09 4.70
N TYR A 52 8.30 -1.07 5.10
CA TYR A 52 8.70 -2.19 4.24
C TYR A 52 8.34 -3.51 4.94
N PHE A 53 7.81 -4.48 4.19
CA PHE A 53 7.39 -5.77 4.72
C PHE A 53 7.33 -6.84 3.64
N LEU A 54 7.30 -8.10 4.06
CA LEU A 54 7.31 -9.27 3.20
C LEU A 54 6.07 -10.16 3.40
N ASP A 55 5.69 -10.87 2.35
CA ASP A 55 4.66 -11.92 2.33
C ASP A 55 3.35 -11.54 3.06
N PRO A 56 2.67 -10.43 2.69
CA PRO A 56 1.44 -10.06 3.36
C PRO A 56 0.32 -11.08 3.09
N VAL A 57 -0.29 -11.56 4.16
CA VAL A 57 -1.51 -12.34 4.12
C VAL A 57 -2.68 -11.41 4.41
N PHE A 58 -3.36 -10.98 3.35
CA PHE A 58 -4.54 -10.14 3.48
C PHE A 58 -5.73 -10.91 4.04
N ARG A 59 -6.43 -10.29 4.99
CA ARG A 59 -7.58 -10.91 5.68
C ARG A 59 -8.64 -9.88 6.04
N ALA A 60 -9.81 -10.37 6.41
CA ALA A 60 -10.81 -9.52 7.02
C ALA A 60 -10.25 -8.94 8.34
N ALA A 61 -10.60 -7.67 8.61
CA ALA A 61 -10.28 -7.06 9.89
C ALA A 61 -11.08 -7.77 11.00
N THR A 62 -10.43 -7.99 12.13
CA THR A 62 -11.08 -8.51 13.34
C THR A 62 -12.00 -7.45 13.95
N ALA A 63 -12.89 -7.86 14.86
CA ALA A 63 -13.77 -6.93 15.57
C ALA A 63 -12.97 -5.86 16.33
N ALA A 64 -11.89 -6.26 17.02
CA ALA A 64 -11.02 -5.34 17.75
C ALA A 64 -10.31 -4.33 16.82
N GLU A 65 -9.88 -4.76 15.63
CA GLU A 65 -9.31 -3.85 14.62
C GLU A 65 -10.35 -2.86 14.09
N ALA A 66 -11.59 -3.32 13.84
CA ALA A 66 -12.68 -2.46 13.40
C ALA A 66 -13.06 -1.43 14.47
N GLU A 67 -13.12 -1.83 15.75
CA GLU A 67 -13.35 -0.92 16.87
C GLU A 67 -12.25 0.13 17.01
N ARG A 68 -10.97 -0.26 16.83
CA ARG A 68 -9.85 0.70 16.82
C ARG A 68 -10.00 1.75 15.72
N VAL A 69 -10.37 1.32 14.52
CA VAL A 69 -10.64 2.25 13.40
C VAL A 69 -11.82 3.16 13.73
N ALA A 70 -12.93 2.61 14.24
CA ALA A 70 -14.11 3.37 14.61
C ALA A 70 -13.81 4.41 15.70
N GLY A 71 -13.01 4.07 16.70
CA GLY A 71 -12.58 4.99 17.75
C GLY A 71 -11.69 6.13 17.22
N ALA A 72 -10.75 5.82 16.32
CA ALA A 72 -9.87 6.81 15.70
C ALA A 72 -10.64 7.77 14.77
N VAL A 73 -11.56 7.23 13.96
CA VAL A 73 -12.31 7.99 12.96
C VAL A 73 -13.48 8.76 13.57
N GLY A 74 -14.15 8.18 14.58
CA GLY A 74 -15.28 8.80 15.27
C GLY A 74 -14.94 10.14 15.94
N ALA A 75 -13.66 10.36 16.28
CA ALA A 75 -13.16 11.62 16.82
C ALA A 75 -12.97 12.73 15.76
N VAL A 76 -12.81 12.38 14.48
CA VAL A 76 -12.40 13.30 13.40
C VAL A 76 -13.49 13.47 12.33
N GLY A 77 -14.47 12.56 12.31
CA GLY A 77 -15.57 12.54 11.34
C GLY A 77 -15.13 11.89 10.02
N GLY A 78 -15.97 10.99 9.51
CA GLY A 78 -15.82 10.43 8.17
C GLY A 78 -15.51 8.93 8.14
N TRP A 79 -16.56 8.12 8.17
CA TRP A 79 -16.49 6.66 8.18
C TRP A 79 -15.76 6.10 6.95
N PRO A 80 -14.77 5.19 7.12
CA PRO A 80 -14.15 4.52 6.00
C PRO A 80 -15.16 3.60 5.32
N GLU A 81 -15.06 3.50 3.99
CA GLU A 81 -15.82 2.52 3.22
C GLU A 81 -15.00 1.22 3.05
N VAL A 82 -13.68 1.33 3.20
CA VAL A 82 -12.74 0.22 3.07
C VAL A 82 -11.87 0.14 4.30
N VAL A 83 -11.76 -1.08 4.85
CA VAL A 83 -10.77 -1.46 5.87
C VAL A 83 -10.06 -2.70 5.38
N VAL A 84 -8.74 -2.62 5.24
CA VAL A 84 -7.84 -3.71 4.83
C VAL A 84 -6.92 -4.04 5.99
N ALA A 85 -6.90 -5.31 6.37
CA ALA A 85 -5.98 -5.85 7.35
C ALA A 85 -5.08 -6.91 6.71
N PHE A 86 -3.85 -7.01 7.18
CA PHE A 86 -2.91 -8.03 6.75
C PHE A 86 -1.92 -8.36 7.86
N ASP A 87 -1.44 -9.60 7.85
CA ASP A 87 -0.28 -10.00 8.64
C ASP A 87 0.92 -10.14 7.70
N CYS A 88 2.12 -9.78 8.13
CA CYS A 88 3.31 -9.72 7.28
C CYS A 88 4.58 -9.97 8.08
N ASN A 89 5.67 -10.26 7.37
CA ASN A 89 7.00 -10.39 7.95
C ASN A 89 7.74 -9.05 7.87
N VAL A 90 8.46 -8.68 8.94
CA VAL A 90 9.30 -7.48 8.98
C VAL A 90 10.72 -7.88 9.35
N GLY A 91 11.42 -8.49 8.40
CA GLY A 91 12.75 -9.08 8.61
C GLY A 91 12.72 -10.24 9.61
N GLU A 92 13.69 -10.27 10.53
CA GLU A 92 13.80 -11.31 11.58
C GLU A 92 12.86 -11.09 12.78
N ALA A 93 12.08 -10.01 12.77
CA ALA A 93 11.14 -9.72 13.84
C ALA A 93 9.91 -10.64 13.81
N ALA A 94 9.16 -10.66 14.92
CA ALA A 94 7.86 -11.33 14.95
C ALA A 94 6.93 -10.75 13.86
N PRO A 95 6.01 -11.57 13.30
CA PRO A 95 5.05 -11.10 12.31
C PRO A 95 4.31 -9.84 12.79
N ALA A 96 4.26 -8.84 11.91
CA ALA A 96 3.58 -7.58 12.18
C ALA A 96 2.20 -7.58 11.52
N ALA A 97 1.26 -6.84 12.12
CA ALA A 97 -0.05 -6.61 11.55
C ALA A 97 -0.16 -5.20 10.97
N GLY A 98 -0.62 -5.11 9.73
CA GLY A 98 -1.01 -3.88 9.06
C GLY A 98 -2.52 -3.70 9.05
N LEU A 99 -2.96 -2.44 9.17
CA LEU A 99 -4.36 -2.04 9.15
C LEU A 99 -4.51 -0.66 8.50
N VAL A 100 -5.20 -0.60 7.37
CA VAL A 100 -5.44 0.63 6.62
C VAL A 100 -6.94 0.81 6.42
N ALA A 101 -7.46 1.98 6.78
CA ALA A 101 -8.84 2.37 6.53
C ALA A 101 -8.90 3.63 5.65
N ALA A 102 -9.75 3.59 4.63
CA ALA A 102 -9.83 4.64 3.62
C ALA A 102 -11.24 4.76 3.05
N ARG A 103 -11.48 5.82 2.27
CA ARG A 103 -12.75 6.01 1.55
C ARG A 103 -12.87 5.13 0.32
N ARG A 104 -11.75 4.77 -0.30
CA ARG A 104 -11.75 3.89 -1.46
C ARG A 104 -10.40 3.19 -1.57
N LEU A 105 -10.44 1.96 -2.07
CA LEU A 105 -9.28 1.21 -2.52
C LEU A 105 -9.32 1.05 -4.03
N GLU A 106 -8.18 1.24 -4.67
CA GLU A 106 -7.94 0.86 -6.07
C GLU A 106 -6.73 -0.10 -6.12
N VAL A 107 -6.89 -1.21 -6.83
CA VAL A 107 -5.81 -2.18 -7.10
C VAL A 107 -5.32 -1.90 -8.52
N VAL A 108 -4.07 -1.45 -8.66
CA VAL A 108 -3.51 -1.04 -9.95
C VAL A 108 -2.33 -1.93 -10.31
N ALA A 109 -2.47 -2.70 -11.38
CA ALA A 109 -1.35 -3.39 -12.01
C ALA A 109 -0.69 -2.49 -13.05
N GLY A 110 0.64 -2.49 -13.10
CA GLY A 110 1.43 -1.74 -14.06
C GLY A 110 2.82 -1.41 -13.53
N VAL A 111 3.80 -1.30 -14.44
CA VAL A 111 5.20 -1.11 -14.07
C VAL A 111 5.45 0.33 -13.64
N VAL A 112 6.01 0.48 -12.43
CA VAL A 112 6.43 1.76 -11.88
C VAL A 112 7.93 1.72 -11.63
N PHE A 113 8.69 2.46 -12.43
CA PHE A 113 10.14 2.52 -12.30
C PHE A 113 10.54 3.35 -11.08
N ARG A 114 11.49 2.82 -10.30
CA ARG A 114 12.10 3.48 -9.12
C ARG A 114 13.39 4.23 -9.47
N TYR A 115 13.70 4.32 -10.76
CA TYR A 115 14.82 5.06 -11.32
C TYR A 115 14.36 5.86 -12.55
N TRP A 116 15.18 6.83 -12.96
CA TRP A 116 14.87 7.63 -14.14
C TRP A 116 15.01 6.82 -15.43
N ARG A 117 13.93 6.75 -16.20
CA ARG A 117 13.93 6.37 -17.62
C ARG A 117 13.39 7.51 -18.46
N ALA A 118 14.09 7.91 -19.52
CA ALA A 118 13.64 8.99 -20.39
C ALA A 118 12.30 8.68 -21.09
N HIS A 119 12.15 7.45 -21.56
CA HIS A 119 10.97 6.98 -22.29
C HIS A 119 10.18 5.98 -21.43
N LEU A 120 8.85 6.11 -21.46
CA LEU A 120 7.90 5.23 -20.79
C LEU A 120 6.90 4.74 -21.84
N GLU A 121 6.63 3.44 -21.83
CA GLU A 121 5.54 2.86 -22.61
C GLU A 121 4.18 3.19 -21.98
N PRO A 122 3.06 3.09 -22.73
CA PRO A 122 1.72 3.24 -22.17
C PRO A 122 1.51 2.33 -20.93
N GLY A 123 0.99 2.93 -19.85
CA GLY A 123 0.77 2.24 -18.59
C GLY A 123 2.00 2.17 -17.66
N GLN A 124 3.19 2.55 -18.14
CA GLN A 124 4.37 2.67 -17.29
C GLN A 124 4.43 4.03 -16.61
N ARG A 125 4.92 4.05 -15.36
CA ARG A 125 5.08 5.28 -14.58
C ARG A 125 6.45 5.32 -13.91
N ARG A 126 6.79 6.47 -13.34
CA ARG A 126 7.93 6.63 -12.42
C ARG A 126 7.36 6.79 -11.01
N ALA A 127 8.09 6.29 -10.01
CA ALA A 127 7.73 6.49 -8.62
C ALA A 127 7.81 7.99 -8.26
N PRO A 128 7.06 8.48 -7.26
CA PRO A 128 6.92 9.92 -6.97
C PRO A 128 8.23 10.65 -6.63
N TRP A 129 9.21 9.93 -6.10
CA TRP A 129 10.53 10.47 -5.73
C TRP A 129 11.55 10.49 -6.88
N VAL A 130 11.24 9.88 -8.03
CA VAL A 130 12.18 9.79 -9.15
C VAL A 130 12.24 11.13 -9.89
N ARG A 131 13.43 11.72 -9.94
CA ARG A 131 13.74 12.97 -10.67
C ARG A 131 14.60 12.71 -11.92
N PRO A 132 14.55 13.59 -12.92
CA PRO A 132 15.50 13.57 -14.02
C PRO A 132 16.95 13.71 -13.54
N PRO A 133 17.92 13.10 -14.22
CA PRO A 133 19.33 13.29 -13.91
C PRO A 133 19.74 14.74 -14.16
N GLY A 134 20.49 15.32 -13.22
CA GLY A 134 21.02 16.69 -13.32
C GLY A 134 20.11 17.78 -12.75
N GLU A 135 19.05 17.41 -12.03
CA GLU A 135 18.26 18.30 -11.16
C GLU A 135 18.79 18.30 -9.72
#